data_AF-A0AAW0CKL6-F1
#
_entry.id   AF-A0AAW0CKL6-F1
#
_cell.length_a   1.000
_cell.length_b   1.000
_cell.length_c   1.000
_cell.angle_alpha   90.00
_cell.angle_beta   90.00
_cell.angle_gamma   90.00
#
_symmetry.space_group_name_H-M   'P 1'
#
loop_
_entity.id
_entity.type
_entity.pdbx_description
1 polymer ?
#
loop_
_entity_poly.entity_id
_entity_poly.type
_entity_poly.pdbx_seq_one_letter_code
_entity_poly.pdbx_strand_id
1 'polypeptide(L)'
;MSAPEPEVLKSRIAVGSRVVLTSLNRGHALYTTAGHFYSTGSKQQVVSLSEQESTWQFINATFHETEPDWTLPPLTYIVDGMRVRLRHESHRNLHSHYHRPPISTNPTLLNEVSAYGLEGFPGDGNDDWIVEIPSASERHGELWTHIPFRLKHALTNCYLTAGQDRLPEWGLGNFEVYCDCNAELTEVMANTLWVVSSSSHPHVEASVQSDAEPASAEEKESFMSNVFASFNLFE
;
A
#
# COMPACT_ATOMS: atom_id res chain seq x y z
N MET A 1 2.42 -14.80 35.72
CA MET A 1 2.99 -15.37 34.48
C MET A 1 2.25 -14.69 33.35
N SER A 2 2.94 -13.85 32.56
CA SER A 2 2.34 -13.25 31.36
C SER A 2 2.01 -14.37 30.37
N ALA A 3 0.87 -14.29 29.69
CA ALA A 3 0.60 -15.18 28.56
C ALA A 3 1.71 -14.97 27.51
N PRO A 4 2.15 -16.03 26.81
CA PRO A 4 3.02 -15.85 25.65
C PRO A 4 2.30 -14.98 24.62
N GLU A 5 2.98 -13.97 24.09
CA GLU A 5 2.46 -13.18 22.97
C GLU A 5 2.18 -14.12 21.78
N PRO A 6 1.12 -13.85 21.00
CA PRO A 6 0.78 -14.69 19.85
C PRO A 6 1.93 -14.67 18.83
N GLU A 7 2.37 -15.85 18.38
CA GLU A 7 3.36 -15.96 17.31
C GLU A 7 2.78 -15.37 16.01
N VAL A 8 3.38 -14.29 15.52
CA VAL A 8 2.99 -13.66 14.25
C VAL A 8 3.62 -14.46 13.10
N LEU A 9 2.77 -15.08 12.29
CA LEU A 9 3.22 -15.76 11.07
C LEU A 9 3.68 -14.72 10.04
N LYS A 10 4.90 -14.90 9.52
CA LYS A 10 5.45 -14.05 8.46
C LYS A 10 5.45 -14.79 7.13
N SER A 11 5.06 -14.11 6.07
CA SER A 11 5.10 -14.63 4.70
C SER A 11 5.74 -13.63 3.74
N ARG A 12 6.46 -14.16 2.75
CA ARG A 12 7.01 -13.40 1.63
C ARG A 12 5.87 -12.97 0.72
N ILE A 13 6.01 -11.82 0.08
CA ILE A 13 5.04 -11.35 -0.91
C ILE A 13 5.56 -11.67 -2.30
N ALA A 14 4.76 -12.36 -3.11
CA ALA A 14 5.07 -12.67 -4.50
C ALA A 14 4.14 -11.91 -5.45
N VAL A 15 4.54 -11.76 -6.71
CA VAL A 15 3.61 -11.42 -7.79
C VAL A 15 2.47 -12.43 -7.75
N GLY A 16 1.23 -11.95 -7.84
CA GLY A 16 0.02 -12.74 -7.69
C GLY A 16 -0.51 -12.83 -6.27
N SER A 17 0.28 -12.46 -5.24
CA SER A 17 -0.18 -12.47 -3.85
C SER A 17 -1.36 -11.52 -3.67
N ARG A 18 -2.40 -12.01 -3.02
CA ARG A 18 -3.56 -11.25 -2.57
C ARG A 18 -3.31 -10.76 -1.16
N VAL A 19 -3.38 -9.44 -0.95
CA VAL A 19 -2.94 -8.78 0.27
C VAL A 19 -3.99 -7.82 0.80
N VAL A 20 -3.96 -7.60 2.11
CA VAL A 20 -4.56 -6.43 2.77
C VAL A 20 -3.44 -5.45 3.08
N LEU A 21 -3.60 -4.21 2.61
CA LEU A 21 -2.69 -3.11 2.88
C LEU A 21 -3.23 -2.28 4.04
N THR A 22 -2.45 -2.15 5.11
CA THR A 22 -2.82 -1.37 6.30
C THR A 22 -1.86 -0.20 6.46
N SER A 23 -2.39 0.99 6.71
CA SER A 23 -1.56 2.16 7.04
C SER A 23 -0.91 1.93 8.39
N LEU A 24 0.43 2.04 8.44
CA LEU A 24 1.18 1.80 9.67
C LEU A 24 0.85 2.84 10.74
N ASN A 25 0.73 4.11 10.36
CA ASN A 25 0.46 5.20 11.30
C ASN A 25 -1.01 5.29 11.72
N ARG A 26 -1.95 4.94 10.83
CA ARG A 26 -3.40 5.08 11.09
C ARG A 26 -4.05 3.79 11.58
N GLY A 27 -3.46 2.62 11.33
CA GLY A 27 -4.01 1.31 11.72
C GLY A 27 -5.26 0.86 10.96
N HIS A 28 -5.63 1.54 9.87
CA HIS A 28 -6.80 1.24 9.04
C HIS A 28 -6.35 0.69 7.68
N ALA A 29 -7.21 -0.06 6.99
CA ALA A 29 -6.91 -0.72 5.73
C ALA A 29 -7.26 0.14 4.51
N LEU A 30 -6.49 -0.03 3.43
CA LEU A 30 -6.82 0.48 2.11
C LEU A 30 -8.07 -0.24 1.61
N TYR A 31 -9.13 0.54 1.37
CA TYR A 31 -10.46 0.04 1.13
C TYR A 31 -11.09 0.62 -0.13
N THR A 32 -11.68 -0.25 -0.93
CA THR A 32 -12.60 0.12 -2.00
C THR A 32 -13.74 -0.89 -2.09
N THR A 33 -14.88 -0.47 -2.62
CA THR A 33 -16.04 -1.34 -2.82
C THR A 33 -16.85 -0.88 -4.02
N ALA A 34 -17.53 -1.83 -4.66
CA ALA A 34 -18.32 -1.57 -5.85
C ALA A 34 -19.50 -0.63 -5.54
N GLY A 35 -19.87 0.22 -6.51
CA GLY A 35 -21.03 1.10 -6.38
C GLY A 35 -20.78 2.45 -5.71
N HIS A 36 -19.56 2.67 -5.18
CA HIS A 36 -19.18 3.93 -4.53
C HIS A 36 -18.17 4.70 -5.38
N PHE A 37 -18.55 5.89 -5.86
CA PHE A 37 -17.77 6.70 -6.79
C PHE A 37 -17.58 8.12 -6.26
N TYR A 38 -16.46 8.75 -6.61
CA TYR A 38 -16.23 10.15 -6.25
C TYR A 38 -17.35 11.04 -6.81
N SER A 39 -17.91 11.90 -5.96
CA SER A 39 -18.94 12.87 -6.38
C SER A 39 -18.35 14.12 -7.02
N THR A 40 -17.03 14.27 -7.02
CA THR A 40 -16.24 15.32 -7.68
C THR A 40 -15.03 14.66 -8.36
N GLY A 41 -14.06 15.43 -8.82
CA GLY A 41 -12.83 14.88 -9.40
C GLY A 41 -13.10 13.98 -10.60
N SER A 42 -12.49 12.80 -10.61
CA SER A 42 -12.52 11.88 -11.77
C SER A 42 -13.83 11.11 -11.94
N LYS A 43 -14.69 11.08 -10.91
CA LYS A 43 -15.88 10.21 -10.83
C LYS A 43 -15.59 8.71 -10.86
N GLN A 44 -14.33 8.30 -10.66
CA GLN A 44 -13.95 6.89 -10.58
C GLN A 44 -14.30 6.29 -9.21
N GLN A 45 -14.13 4.98 -9.07
CA GLN A 45 -14.50 4.27 -7.83
C GLN A 45 -13.60 4.74 -6.69
N VAL A 46 -14.22 5.00 -5.53
CA VAL A 46 -13.54 5.58 -4.36
C VAL A 46 -12.51 4.59 -3.82
N VAL A 47 -11.32 5.09 -3.52
CA VAL A 47 -10.36 4.44 -2.63
C VAL A 47 -10.29 5.25 -1.35
N SER A 48 -10.33 4.57 -0.22
CA SER A 48 -10.44 5.17 1.10
C SER A 48 -9.66 4.36 2.13
N LEU A 49 -9.59 4.86 3.34
CA LEU A 49 -8.97 4.22 4.47
C LEU A 49 -10.07 3.88 5.49
N SER A 50 -10.25 2.59 5.80
CA SER A 50 -11.40 2.06 6.54
C SER A 50 -11.00 1.00 7.59
N GLU A 51 -11.87 0.77 8.57
CA GLU A 51 -11.77 -0.41 9.45
C GLU A 51 -12.13 -1.70 8.70
N GLN A 52 -12.85 -1.57 7.58
CA GLN A 52 -13.12 -2.68 6.68
C GLN A 52 -11.91 -2.94 5.79
N GLU A 53 -11.68 -4.21 5.49
CA GLU A 53 -10.58 -4.64 4.62
C GLU A 53 -11.07 -4.89 3.20
N SER A 54 -10.19 -4.64 2.23
CA SER A 54 -10.37 -5.07 0.85
C SER A 54 -9.09 -5.72 0.36
N THR A 55 -9.21 -6.66 -0.58
CA THR A 55 -8.07 -7.45 -1.05
C THR A 55 -7.52 -6.89 -2.35
N TRP A 56 -6.20 -6.72 -2.39
CA TRP A 56 -5.45 -6.23 -3.54
C TRP A 56 -4.46 -7.28 -4.01
N GLN A 57 -4.38 -7.52 -5.31
CA GLN A 57 -3.42 -8.43 -5.91
C GLN A 57 -2.21 -7.65 -6.43
N PHE A 58 -1.00 -8.03 -6.02
CA PHE A 58 0.22 -7.53 -6.63
C PHE A 58 0.38 -8.11 -8.03
N ILE A 59 0.52 -7.25 -9.03
CA ILE A 59 0.76 -7.62 -10.42
C ILE A 59 2.07 -6.97 -10.85
N ASN A 60 2.87 -7.68 -11.65
CA ASN A 60 4.09 -7.10 -12.18
C ASN A 60 3.76 -6.13 -13.34
N ALA A 61 4.14 -4.87 -13.19
CA ALA A 61 3.83 -3.81 -14.16
C ALA A 61 4.79 -3.73 -15.35
N THR A 62 5.82 -4.58 -15.42
CA THR A 62 6.78 -4.57 -16.55
C THR A 62 6.34 -5.42 -17.73
N PHE A 63 5.30 -6.24 -17.57
CA PHE A 63 4.73 -7.03 -18.66
C PHE A 63 3.69 -6.23 -19.44
N HIS A 64 3.91 -6.07 -20.74
CA HIS A 64 3.08 -5.23 -21.60
C HIS A 64 2.00 -6.00 -22.39
N GLU A 65 2.08 -7.33 -22.47
CA GLU A 65 1.21 -8.14 -23.34
C GLU A 65 0.35 -9.14 -22.56
N THR A 66 0.98 -10.07 -21.84
CA THR A 66 0.28 -11.10 -21.05
C THR A 66 0.90 -11.18 -19.68
N GLU A 67 0.05 -11.11 -18.65
CA GLU A 67 0.45 -11.40 -17.28
C GLU A 67 1.00 -12.83 -17.21
N PRO A 68 2.22 -13.04 -16.70
CA PRO A 68 2.73 -14.39 -16.52
C PRO A 68 1.85 -15.15 -15.54
N ASP A 69 1.76 -16.47 -15.72
CA ASP A 69 1.09 -17.34 -14.75
C ASP A 69 1.90 -17.34 -13.46
N TRP A 70 1.50 -16.47 -12.53
CA TRP A 70 2.09 -16.29 -11.22
C TRP A 70 1.86 -17.48 -10.29
N THR A 71 1.06 -18.47 -10.70
CA THR A 71 0.90 -19.72 -9.96
C THR A 71 2.02 -20.74 -10.24
N LEU A 72 2.82 -20.56 -11.29
CA LEU A 72 3.87 -21.52 -11.65
C LEU A 72 5.24 -21.13 -11.07
N PRO A 73 5.95 -22.05 -10.40
CA PRO A 73 7.35 -21.84 -10.02
C PRO A 73 8.29 -21.68 -11.23
N PRO A 74 9.39 -20.91 -11.10
CA PRO A 74 9.82 -20.18 -9.91
C PRO A 74 8.98 -18.93 -9.65
N LEU A 75 8.61 -18.70 -8.39
CA LEU A 75 7.85 -17.51 -7.99
C LEU A 75 8.72 -16.26 -8.11
N THR A 76 8.09 -15.16 -8.53
CA THR A 76 8.72 -13.82 -8.51
C THR A 76 8.31 -13.10 -7.24
N TYR A 77 9.26 -12.87 -6.34
CA TYR A 77 9.01 -12.13 -5.09
C TYR A 77 9.04 -10.63 -5.31
N ILE A 78 8.22 -9.89 -4.54
CA ILE A 78 8.19 -8.43 -4.55
C ILE A 78 9.42 -7.93 -3.82
N VAL A 79 10.17 -7.06 -4.47
CA VAL A 79 11.43 -6.50 -3.97
C VAL A 79 11.41 -4.97 -4.04
N ASP A 80 12.35 -4.36 -3.33
CA ASP A 80 12.61 -2.92 -3.39
C ASP A 80 12.88 -2.45 -4.82
N GLY A 81 12.32 -1.29 -5.18
CA GLY A 81 12.38 -0.70 -6.52
C GLY A 81 11.51 -1.41 -7.56
N MET A 82 10.79 -2.49 -7.21
CA MET A 82 9.97 -3.21 -8.17
C MET A 82 8.75 -2.39 -8.59
N ARG A 83 8.51 -2.29 -9.91
CA ARG A 83 7.32 -1.67 -10.48
C ARG A 83 6.16 -2.67 -10.51
N VAL A 84 5.07 -2.33 -9.85
CA VAL A 84 3.89 -3.18 -9.64
C VAL A 84 2.59 -2.44 -9.96
N ARG A 85 1.51 -3.19 -10.15
CA ARG A 85 0.13 -2.70 -10.05
C ARG A 85 -0.54 -3.42 -8.89
N LEU A 86 -1.53 -2.76 -8.28
CA LEU A 86 -2.37 -3.36 -7.25
C LEU A 86 -3.78 -3.46 -7.80
N ARG A 87 -4.27 -4.68 -8.04
CA ARG A 87 -5.61 -4.91 -8.61
C ARG A 87 -6.57 -5.42 -7.54
N HIS A 88 -7.66 -4.69 -7.34
CA HIS A 88 -8.75 -5.08 -6.47
C HIS A 88 -9.54 -6.27 -7.07
N GLU A 89 -10.23 -7.03 -6.22
CA GLU A 89 -11.12 -8.14 -6.64
C GLU A 89 -12.23 -7.71 -7.62
N SER A 90 -12.59 -6.43 -7.64
CA SER A 90 -13.52 -5.86 -8.63
C SER A 90 -12.88 -5.59 -10.00
N HIS A 91 -11.69 -6.15 -10.28
CA HIS A 91 -10.91 -5.95 -11.50
C HIS A 91 -10.52 -4.50 -11.80
N ARG A 92 -10.36 -3.69 -10.74
CA ARG A 92 -9.91 -2.30 -10.84
C ARG A 92 -8.51 -2.15 -10.26
N ASN A 93 -7.64 -1.41 -10.93
CA ASN A 93 -6.30 -1.11 -10.45
C ASN A 93 -6.34 0.10 -9.51
N LEU A 94 -5.47 0.10 -8.50
CA LEU A 94 -5.14 1.29 -7.73
C LEU A 94 -4.50 2.31 -8.65
N HIS A 95 -5.13 3.47 -8.77
CA HIS A 95 -4.86 4.45 -9.81
C HIS A 95 -4.63 5.82 -9.19
N SER A 96 -3.71 6.62 -9.75
CA SER A 96 -3.59 8.03 -9.40
C SER A 96 -3.35 8.90 -10.62
N HIS A 97 -3.88 10.11 -10.61
CA HIS A 97 -3.93 11.02 -11.75
C HIS A 97 -3.98 12.47 -11.31
N TYR A 98 -3.83 13.40 -12.25
CA TYR A 98 -3.86 14.85 -12.00
C TYR A 98 -5.27 15.41 -11.73
N HIS A 99 -6.04 14.74 -10.88
CA HIS A 99 -7.24 15.28 -10.25
C HIS A 99 -6.91 15.62 -8.80
N ARG A 100 -7.47 16.71 -8.27
CA ARG A 100 -7.29 17.03 -6.84
C ARG A 100 -8.11 16.07 -5.98
N PRO A 101 -7.58 15.64 -4.82
CA PRO A 101 -8.40 14.93 -3.85
C PRO A 101 -9.56 15.83 -3.38
N PRO A 102 -10.73 15.25 -3.12
CA PRO A 102 -11.96 16.01 -2.86
C PRO A 102 -11.99 16.76 -1.53
N ILE A 103 -11.23 16.33 -0.51
CA ILE A 103 -11.34 16.86 0.86
C ILE A 103 -10.07 17.54 1.32
N SER A 104 -8.90 16.90 1.15
CA SER A 104 -7.62 17.44 1.62
C SER A 104 -7.35 18.84 1.05
N THR A 105 -7.10 19.79 1.94
CA THR A 105 -7.04 21.23 1.62
C THR A 105 -5.61 21.75 1.35
N ASN A 106 -4.59 20.89 1.42
CA ASN A 106 -3.20 21.31 1.19
C ASN A 106 -2.98 21.69 -0.29
N PRO A 107 -2.52 22.91 -0.65
CA PRO A 107 -3.03 23.54 -1.87
C PRO A 107 -2.33 23.19 -3.18
N THR A 108 -1.27 22.39 -3.23
CA THR A 108 -0.43 22.41 -4.46
C THR A 108 0.03 21.09 -5.06
N LEU A 109 0.12 19.98 -4.32
CA LEU A 109 0.75 18.76 -4.87
C LEU A 109 0.10 17.47 -4.35
N LEU A 110 -1.22 17.46 -4.25
CA LEU A 110 -1.99 16.26 -3.94
C LEU A 110 -2.78 15.81 -5.17
N ASN A 111 -2.76 14.50 -5.41
CA ASN A 111 -3.51 13.84 -6.46
C ASN A 111 -4.56 12.91 -5.85
N GLU A 112 -5.71 12.81 -6.51
CA GLU A 112 -6.75 11.83 -6.21
C GLU A 112 -6.20 10.42 -6.44
N VAL A 113 -6.56 9.50 -5.55
CA VAL A 113 -6.33 8.06 -5.70
C VAL A 113 -7.67 7.38 -5.84
N SER A 114 -7.80 6.51 -6.83
CA SER A 114 -9.06 5.86 -7.19
C SER A 114 -8.83 4.40 -7.55
N ALA A 115 -9.93 3.66 -7.74
CA ALA A 115 -9.91 2.34 -8.35
C ALA A 115 -10.44 2.46 -9.78
N TYR A 116 -9.59 2.18 -10.77
CA TYR A 116 -9.88 2.39 -12.19
C TYR A 116 -9.79 1.11 -13.03
N GLY A 117 -10.49 1.06 -14.15
CA GLY A 117 -10.53 -0.10 -15.04
C GLY A 117 -11.78 -0.97 -14.88
N LEU A 118 -11.69 -2.18 -15.45
CA LEU A 118 -12.73 -3.21 -15.46
C LEU A 118 -12.08 -4.57 -15.75
N GLU A 119 -12.86 -5.65 -15.73
CA GLU A 119 -12.39 -6.97 -16.14
C GLU A 119 -11.81 -6.95 -17.56
N GLY A 120 -10.62 -7.52 -17.73
CA GLY A 120 -9.89 -7.51 -18.99
C GLY A 120 -9.26 -6.17 -19.36
N PHE A 121 -9.39 -5.12 -18.53
CA PHE A 121 -8.63 -3.89 -18.71
C PHE A 121 -7.16 -4.14 -18.36
N PRO A 122 -6.22 -3.99 -19.32
CA PRO A 122 -4.82 -4.26 -19.06
C PRO A 122 -4.20 -3.30 -18.04
N GLY A 123 -4.78 -2.11 -17.88
CA GLY A 123 -4.22 -1.00 -17.12
C GLY A 123 -3.49 0.01 -18.00
N ASP A 124 -3.18 1.16 -17.43
CA ASP A 124 -2.35 2.20 -18.05
C ASP A 124 -1.18 2.62 -17.13
N GLY A 125 -0.40 3.62 -17.54
CA GLY A 125 0.78 4.05 -16.77
C GLY A 125 0.46 4.68 -15.41
N ASN A 126 -0.77 5.14 -15.18
CA ASN A 126 -1.23 5.71 -13.91
C ASN A 126 -1.63 4.62 -12.89
N ASP A 127 -1.55 3.36 -13.27
CA ASP A 127 -1.76 2.21 -12.38
C ASP A 127 -0.43 1.71 -11.77
N ASP A 128 0.70 2.23 -12.25
CA ASP A 128 2.03 1.73 -11.91
C ASP A 128 2.56 2.40 -10.62
N TRP A 129 2.95 1.57 -9.67
CA TRP A 129 3.55 1.95 -8.40
C TRP A 129 4.92 1.31 -8.25
N ILE A 130 5.86 2.02 -7.63
CA ILE A 130 7.18 1.51 -7.27
C ILE A 130 7.13 1.18 -5.78
N VAL A 131 7.46 -0.06 -5.45
CA VAL A 131 7.59 -0.51 -4.06
C VAL A 131 8.93 -0.01 -3.53
N GLU A 132 8.90 0.74 -2.43
CA GLU A 132 10.11 1.19 -1.74
C GLU A 132 10.15 0.59 -0.33
N ILE A 133 11.17 -0.23 -0.08
CA ILE A 133 11.37 -0.95 1.18
C ILE A 133 12.56 -0.32 1.89
N PRO A 134 12.46 0.01 3.19
CA PRO A 134 13.56 0.62 3.92
C PRO A 134 14.80 -0.27 3.90
N SER A 135 15.97 0.34 3.67
CA SER A 135 17.26 -0.36 3.54
C SER A 135 17.66 -1.13 4.80
N ALA A 136 17.17 -0.70 5.96
CA ALA A 136 17.36 -1.38 7.25
C ALA A 136 16.49 -2.64 7.41
N SER A 137 15.68 -2.99 6.40
CA SER A 137 14.96 -4.25 6.39
C SER A 137 15.95 -5.42 6.38
N GLU A 138 15.89 -6.25 7.42
CA GLU A 138 16.71 -7.47 7.58
C GLU A 138 16.49 -8.50 6.46
N ARG A 139 15.52 -8.28 5.56
CA ARG A 139 15.10 -9.20 4.50
C ARG A 139 15.69 -8.87 3.13
N HIS A 140 16.83 -8.18 3.08
CA HIS A 140 17.57 -7.90 1.84
C HIS A 140 16.73 -7.21 0.74
N GLY A 141 15.80 -6.35 1.13
CA GLY A 141 14.91 -5.67 0.20
C GLY A 141 13.81 -6.54 -0.41
N GLU A 142 13.48 -7.70 0.16
CA GLU A 142 12.23 -8.40 -0.16
C GLU A 142 11.07 -7.91 0.70
N LEU A 143 9.85 -7.86 0.15
CA LEU A 143 8.64 -7.50 0.88
C LEU A 143 8.07 -8.73 1.61
N TRP A 144 7.77 -8.56 2.89
CA TRP A 144 7.11 -9.56 3.74
C TRP A 144 5.92 -8.93 4.45
N THR A 145 5.04 -9.77 5.01
CA THR A 145 4.02 -9.30 5.95
C THR A 145 4.66 -8.54 7.12
N HIS A 146 3.97 -7.49 7.56
CA HIS A 146 4.37 -6.60 8.66
C HIS A 146 5.69 -5.83 8.47
N ILE A 147 6.32 -5.88 7.29
CA ILE A 147 7.44 -4.99 6.96
C ILE A 147 6.89 -3.66 6.42
N PRO A 148 7.28 -2.51 7.01
CA PRO A 148 6.93 -1.20 6.48
C PRO A 148 7.50 -0.99 5.09
N PHE A 149 6.71 -0.40 4.20
CA PHE A 149 7.13 0.01 2.87
C PHE A 149 6.33 1.23 2.40
N ARG A 150 6.77 1.86 1.30
CA ARG A 150 6.04 2.94 0.63
C ARG A 150 5.65 2.52 -0.78
N LEU A 151 4.60 3.15 -1.30
CA LEU A 151 4.17 3.02 -2.69
C LEU A 151 4.29 4.36 -3.37
N LYS A 152 5.22 4.47 -4.31
CA LYS A 152 5.48 5.67 -5.10
C LYS A 152 4.84 5.54 -6.48
N HIS A 153 3.94 6.44 -6.83
CA HIS A 153 3.31 6.47 -8.13
C HIS A 153 4.36 6.73 -9.22
N ALA A 154 4.46 5.84 -10.20
CA ALA A 154 5.60 5.80 -11.11
C ALA A 154 5.69 7.04 -12.03
N LEU A 155 4.55 7.61 -12.43
CA LEU A 155 4.53 8.76 -13.33
C LEU A 155 4.69 10.11 -12.61
N THR A 156 4.13 10.23 -11.41
CA THR A 156 4.08 11.52 -10.70
C THR A 156 5.11 11.63 -9.59
N ASN A 157 5.75 10.52 -9.20
CA ASN A 157 6.65 10.43 -8.03
C ASN A 157 5.98 10.80 -6.70
N CYS A 158 4.65 10.80 -6.65
CA CYS A 158 3.88 11.08 -5.44
C CYS A 158 3.65 9.76 -4.68
N TYR A 159 3.43 9.81 -3.38
CA TYR A 159 3.31 8.60 -2.56
C TYR A 159 1.88 8.37 -2.11
N LEU A 160 1.47 7.10 -2.04
CA LEU A 160 0.18 6.72 -1.49
C LEU A 160 0.12 7.11 0.00
N THR A 161 -0.78 8.01 0.35
CA THR A 161 -0.84 8.64 1.66
C THR A 161 -2.19 8.40 2.33
N ALA A 162 -2.13 7.97 3.59
CA ALA A 162 -3.28 7.80 4.47
C ALA A 162 -3.67 9.16 5.09
N GLY A 163 -4.79 9.71 4.62
CA GLY A 163 -5.32 10.98 5.12
C GLY A 163 -5.95 10.90 6.50
N GLN A 164 -6.33 12.07 7.03
CA GLN A 164 -7.03 12.22 8.30
C GLN A 164 -8.43 12.79 8.17
N ASP A 165 -8.73 13.39 7.03
CA ASP A 165 -10.03 13.97 6.76
C ASP A 165 -11.00 12.88 6.28
N ARG A 166 -12.25 12.98 6.69
CA ARG A 166 -13.29 12.01 6.33
C ARG A 166 -13.96 12.40 5.02
N LEU A 167 -14.20 11.40 4.20
CA LEU A 167 -15.06 11.51 3.02
C LEU A 167 -16.53 11.71 3.46
N PRO A 168 -17.34 12.45 2.69
CA PRO A 168 -18.78 12.54 2.90
C PRO A 168 -19.48 11.19 2.69
N GLU A 169 -20.82 11.19 2.77
CA GLU A 169 -21.66 9.98 2.68
C GLU A 169 -21.36 9.12 1.44
N TRP A 170 -21.07 9.73 0.29
CA TRP A 170 -20.71 9.01 -0.94
C TRP A 170 -19.42 8.18 -0.81
N GLY A 171 -18.52 8.55 0.11
CA GLY A 171 -17.31 7.82 0.48
C GLY A 171 -17.43 7.10 1.83
N LEU A 172 -18.65 6.78 2.27
CA LEU A 172 -18.97 5.97 3.45
C LEU A 172 -18.49 6.54 4.80
N GLY A 173 -18.09 7.82 4.87
CA GLY A 173 -17.51 8.38 6.09
C GLY A 173 -16.10 7.87 6.40
N ASN A 174 -15.50 7.08 5.50
CA ASN A 174 -14.13 6.59 5.61
C ASN A 174 -13.12 7.75 5.50
N PHE A 175 -11.88 7.52 5.92
CA PHE A 175 -10.83 8.52 5.74
C PHE A 175 -10.39 8.59 4.28
N GLU A 176 -10.02 9.78 3.81
CA GLU A 176 -9.51 10.00 2.47
C GLU A 176 -8.13 9.36 2.28
N VAL A 177 -7.92 8.74 1.12
CA VAL A 177 -6.60 8.35 0.63
C VAL A 177 -6.29 9.21 -0.58
N TYR A 178 -5.06 9.71 -0.64
CA TYR A 178 -4.59 10.57 -1.72
C TYR A 178 -3.13 10.24 -2.04
N CYS A 179 -2.60 10.84 -3.10
CA CYS A 179 -1.21 10.69 -3.50
C CYS A 179 -0.48 12.02 -3.29
N ASP A 180 0.49 12.06 -2.39
CA ASP A 180 1.20 13.28 -1.98
C ASP A 180 2.58 13.38 -2.63
N CYS A 181 2.84 14.44 -3.39
CA CYS A 181 4.15 14.64 -4.04
C CYS A 181 5.18 15.34 -3.15
N ASN A 182 4.80 15.74 -1.94
CA ASN A 182 5.68 16.30 -0.91
C ASN A 182 5.99 15.30 0.21
N ALA A 183 5.80 14.01 -0.02
CA ALA A 183 5.93 12.96 1.00
C ALA A 183 7.32 12.83 1.64
N GLU A 184 8.35 13.44 1.05
CA GLU A 184 9.69 13.50 1.64
C GLU A 184 9.77 14.49 2.82
N LEU A 185 8.73 15.31 3.05
CA LEU A 185 8.59 16.08 4.28
C LEU A 185 8.29 15.15 5.45
N THR A 186 9.07 15.28 6.52
CA THR A 186 8.97 14.42 7.73
C THR A 186 7.55 14.32 8.30
N GLU A 187 6.79 15.41 8.25
CA GLU A 187 5.41 15.48 8.76
C GLU A 187 4.40 14.64 7.95
N VAL A 188 4.69 14.39 6.67
CA VAL A 188 3.85 13.58 5.76
C VAL A 188 4.32 12.13 5.74
N MET A 189 5.63 11.91 5.86
CA MET A 189 6.27 10.61 5.66
C MET A 189 5.62 9.49 6.48
N ALA A 190 5.26 9.73 7.74
CA ALA A 190 4.58 8.75 8.59
C ALA A 190 3.27 8.22 7.97
N ASN A 191 2.53 9.08 7.27
CA ASN A 191 1.26 8.74 6.62
C ASN A 191 1.45 7.98 5.28
N THR A 192 2.67 7.87 4.79
CA THR A 192 3.00 7.15 3.53
C THR A 192 3.46 5.71 3.77
N LEU A 193 3.59 5.31 5.05
CA LEU A 193 4.01 3.98 5.43
C LEU A 193 2.83 3.01 5.46
N TRP A 194 2.99 1.92 4.73
CA TRP A 194 2.05 0.81 4.63
C TRP A 194 2.72 -0.48 5.09
N VAL A 195 1.90 -1.43 5.52
CA VAL A 195 2.30 -2.81 5.78
C VAL A 195 1.33 -3.76 5.07
N VAL A 196 1.83 -4.93 4.69
CA VAL A 196 0.95 -6.06 4.35
C VAL A 196 0.55 -6.73 5.67
N SER A 197 -0.69 -6.53 6.11
CA SER A 197 -1.20 -7.10 7.36
C SER A 197 -1.68 -8.55 7.20
N SER A 198 -2.12 -8.90 5.98
CA SER A 198 -2.54 -10.24 5.61
C SER A 198 -2.15 -10.54 4.16
N SER A 199 -1.74 -11.78 3.88
CA SER A 199 -1.38 -12.23 2.55
C SER A 199 -1.82 -13.67 2.29
N SER A 200 -2.27 -13.94 1.06
CA SER A 200 -2.52 -15.28 0.56
C SER A 200 -1.93 -15.46 -0.85
N HIS A 201 -1.24 -16.57 -1.06
CA HIS A 201 -0.72 -17.00 -2.35
C HIS A 201 -0.68 -18.54 -2.39
N PRO A 202 -1.12 -19.21 -3.47
CA PRO A 202 -1.24 -20.68 -3.50
C PRO A 202 0.08 -21.44 -3.23
N HIS A 203 1.21 -20.81 -3.53
CA HIS A 203 2.55 -21.41 -3.43
C HIS A 203 3.50 -20.68 -2.47
N VAL A 204 3.00 -19.74 -1.65
CA VAL A 204 3.81 -19.15 -0.56
C VAL A 204 3.30 -19.67 0.77
N GLU A 205 4.17 -20.33 1.52
CA GLU A 205 3.89 -20.78 2.87
C GLU A 205 4.29 -19.71 3.89
N ALA A 206 3.43 -19.50 4.89
CA ALA A 206 3.77 -18.66 6.03
C ALA A 206 4.64 -19.46 7.00
N SER A 207 5.62 -18.79 7.60
CA SER A 207 6.53 -19.38 8.59
C SER A 207 6.46 -18.60 9.89
N VAL A 208 6.51 -19.30 11.02
CA VAL A 208 6.76 -18.67 12.32
C VAL A 208 8.17 -18.10 12.27
N GLN A 209 8.29 -16.78 12.39
CA GLN A 209 9.59 -16.12 12.48
C GLN A 209 9.64 -15.32 13.77
N SER A 210 10.68 -15.60 14.56
CA SER A 210 10.93 -14.96 15.85
C SER A 210 11.57 -13.59 15.66
N ASP A 211 10.84 -12.66 15.05
CA ASP A 211 11.21 -11.25 15.13
C ASP A 211 10.33 -10.65 16.24
N ALA A 212 10.94 -10.09 17.27
CA ALA A 212 10.19 -9.45 18.34
C ALA A 212 9.46 -8.21 17.78
N GLU A 213 8.14 -8.14 17.91
CA GLU A 213 7.43 -6.88 17.74
C GLU A 213 7.80 -5.93 18.89
N PRO A 214 7.88 -4.61 18.65
CA PRO A 214 8.15 -3.64 19.71
C PRO A 214 7.01 -3.67 20.75
N ALA A 215 7.33 -4.14 21.96
CA ALA A 215 6.39 -4.41 23.03
C ALA A 215 5.98 -3.15 23.82
N SER A 216 6.74 -2.06 23.70
CA SER A 216 6.50 -0.79 24.38
C SER A 216 6.34 0.40 23.43
N ALA A 217 5.76 1.50 23.93
CA ALA A 217 5.61 2.74 23.16
C ALA A 217 6.97 3.35 22.77
N GLU A 218 7.97 3.25 23.64
CA GLU A 218 9.34 3.73 23.40
C GLU A 218 10.04 2.92 22.32
N GLU A 219 9.85 1.59 22.29
CA GLU A 219 10.37 0.74 21.22
C GLU A 219 9.66 1.00 19.88
N LYS A 220 8.36 1.31 19.89
CA LYS A 220 7.63 1.72 18.68
C LYS A 220 8.15 3.04 18.13
N GLU A 221 8.43 4.00 18.99
CA GLU A 221 9.00 5.30 18.60
C GLU A 221 10.42 5.13 18.03
N SER A 222 11.27 4.33 18.69
CA SER A 222 12.60 3.98 18.21
C SER A 222 12.56 3.23 16.86
N PHE A 223 11.66 2.25 16.72
CA PHE A 223 11.44 1.53 15.46
C PHE A 223 11.04 2.48 14.32
N MET A 224 10.06 3.35 14.56
CA MET A 224 9.62 4.33 13.56
C MET A 224 10.74 5.31 13.20
N SER A 225 11.51 5.77 14.19
CA SER A 225 12.70 6.62 13.97
C SER A 225 13.73 5.93 13.07
N ASN A 226 14.03 4.65 13.32
CA ASN A 226 14.93 3.85 12.49
C ASN A 226 14.39 3.64 11.08
N VAL A 227 13.08 3.37 10.94
CA VAL A 227 12.41 3.28 9.64
C VAL A 227 12.57 4.59 8.87
N PHE A 228 12.30 5.74 9.50
CA PHE A 228 12.47 7.05 8.86
C PHE A 228 13.91 7.32 8.44
N ALA A 229 14.88 7.01 9.29
CA ALA A 229 16.30 7.17 8.96
C ALA A 229 16.73 6.27 7.78
N SER A 230 16.19 5.05 7.71
CA SER A 230 16.60 4.05 6.71
C SER A 230 16.10 4.31 5.28
N PHE A 231 15.18 5.26 5.10
CA PHE A 231 14.84 5.79 3.76
C PHE A 231 15.83 6.86 3.28
N ASN A 232 16.94 7.12 4.00
CA ASN A 232 17.96 8.14 3.68
C ASN A 232 17.36 9.55 3.46
N LEU A 233 16.32 9.90 4.23
CA LEU A 233 15.67 11.22 4.12
C LEU A 233 16.24 12.25 5.10
N PHE A 234 17.42 11.97 5.65
CA PHE A 234 18.18 12.89 6.49
C PHE A 234 19.67 12.81 6.16
N GLU A 235 20.07 13.56 5.12
CA GLU A 235 21.28 14.39 5.08
C GLU A 235 20.89 15.77 4.52
#